data_AF-A0AAE1LS06-F1
#
_entry.id   AF-A0AAE1LS06-F1
#
_cell.length_a   1.000
_cell.length_b   1.000
_cell.length_c   1.000
_cell.angle_alpha   90.00
_cell.angle_beta   90.00
_cell.angle_gamma   90.00
#
_symmetry.space_group_name_H-M   'P 1'
#
loop_
_entity.id
_entity.type
_entity.pdbx_description
1 polymer ?
#
loop_
_entity_poly.entity_id
_entity_poly.type
_entity_poly.pdbx_seq_one_letter_code
_entity_poly.pdbx_strand_id
1 'polypeptide(L)'
;MFLNTLGISAQTVKTALAKKKHKFGVIPPNKMGKAEKKTPESKKIDQSVRRHIERFPTVESHYCRKSTSIRYIDEHLNRRKM
;
A
#
# COMPACT_ATOMS: atom_id res chain seq x y z
N MET A 1 40.51 7.46 -13.61
CA MET A 1 40.23 6.17 -12.93
C MET A 1 39.18 6.40 -11.82
N PHE A 2 38.32 5.41 -11.52
CA PHE A 2 36.91 5.50 -11.04
C PHE A 2 35.88 5.92 -12.09
N LEU A 3 36.03 7.09 -12.74
CA LEU A 3 35.08 7.45 -13.82
C LEU A 3 35.18 6.53 -15.05
N ASN A 4 36.39 6.08 -15.36
CA ASN A 4 36.65 5.12 -16.44
C ASN A 4 36.09 3.72 -16.12
N THR A 5 35.99 3.34 -14.84
CA THR A 5 35.41 2.05 -14.44
C THR A 5 33.90 2.03 -14.61
N LEU A 6 33.28 3.21 -14.60
CA LEU A 6 31.85 3.39 -14.83
C LEU A 6 31.54 3.84 -16.28
N GLY A 7 32.56 4.06 -17.12
CA GLY A 7 32.41 4.54 -18.50
C GLY A 7 31.78 5.94 -18.62
N ILE A 8 31.88 6.77 -17.59
CA ILE A 8 31.18 8.06 -17.53
C ILE A 8 32.16 9.22 -17.68
N SER A 9 31.78 10.22 -18.46
CA SER A 9 32.57 11.46 -18.58
C SER A 9 32.48 12.31 -17.30
N ALA A 10 33.56 13.04 -17.00
CA ALA A 10 33.58 13.98 -15.89
C ALA A 10 32.55 15.12 -16.04
N GLN A 11 32.21 15.49 -17.27
CA GLN A 11 31.20 16.52 -17.57
C GLN A 11 29.79 16.06 -17.18
N THR A 12 29.46 14.79 -17.39
CA THR A 12 28.19 14.19 -16.97
C THR A 12 28.01 14.28 -15.46
N VAL A 13 29.07 14.03 -14.68
CA VAL A 13 29.02 14.12 -13.21
C VAL A 13 28.87 15.58 -12.76
N LYS A 14 29.61 16.51 -13.37
CA LYS A 14 29.54 17.95 -13.06
C LYS A 14 28.16 18.55 -13.36
N THR A 15 27.55 18.17 -14.48
CA THR A 15 26.20 18.62 -14.88
C THR A 15 25.11 18.05 -14.00
N ALA A 16 25.20 16.77 -13.61
CA ALA A 16 24.29 16.16 -12.63
C ALA A 16 24.38 16.86 -11.27
N LEU A 17 25.60 17.19 -10.82
CA LEU A 17 25.83 17.95 -9.59
C LEU A 17 25.32 19.41 -9.69
N ALA A 18 25.42 20.04 -10.85
CA ALA A 18 24.89 21.39 -11.07
C ALA A 18 23.35 21.42 -11.06
N LYS A 19 22.70 20.41 -11.66
CA LYS A 19 21.24 20.22 -11.60
C LYS A 19 20.71 20.02 -10.17
N LYS A 20 21.57 19.54 -9.25
CA LYS A 20 21.29 19.43 -7.81
C LYS A 20 21.09 20.77 -7.09
N LYS A 21 21.63 21.89 -7.62
CA LYS A 21 21.59 23.23 -6.99
C LYS A 21 20.28 24.00 -7.23
N HIS A 22 19.45 23.60 -8.18
CA HIS A 22 18.10 24.15 -8.35
C HIS A 22 17.15 23.53 -7.31
N LYS A 23 16.08 24.22 -6.87
CA LYS A 23 15.11 23.70 -5.86
C LYS A 23 14.42 22.37 -6.24
N PHE A 24 14.59 21.91 -7.48
CA PHE A 24 14.16 20.60 -8.00
C PHE A 24 15.31 19.57 -8.11
N GLY A 25 16.43 19.84 -7.43
CA GLY A 25 17.69 19.10 -7.50
C GLY A 25 17.89 18.05 -6.41
N VAL A 26 16.84 17.68 -5.67
CA VAL A 26 16.88 16.54 -4.75
C VAL A 26 16.19 15.38 -5.44
N ILE A 27 16.90 14.26 -5.58
CA ILE A 27 16.26 13.01 -6.00
C ILE A 27 15.27 12.66 -4.88
N PRO A 28 13.95 12.64 -5.14
CA PRO A 28 12.99 12.28 -4.11
C PRO A 28 13.32 10.88 -3.58
N PRO A 29 13.15 10.64 -2.27
CA PRO A 29 13.45 9.34 -1.68
C PRO A 29 12.65 8.26 -2.39
N ASN A 30 13.29 7.14 -2.70
CA ASN A 30 12.63 6.00 -3.32
C ASN A 30 11.47 5.54 -2.41
N LYS A 31 10.22 5.71 -2.87
CA LYS A 31 9.00 5.32 -2.16
C LYS A 31 8.55 3.89 -2.48
N MET A 32 9.31 3.14 -3.30
CA MET A 32 8.97 1.76 -3.64
C MET A 32 8.93 0.89 -2.38
N GLY A 33 7.84 0.16 -2.19
CA GLY A 33 7.59 -0.67 -0.99
C GLY A 33 7.15 0.09 0.27
N LYS A 34 7.04 1.42 0.23
CA LYS A 34 6.53 2.22 1.36
C LYS A 34 5.09 2.64 1.08
N ALA A 35 4.14 1.99 1.75
CA ALA A 35 2.78 2.50 1.84
C ALA A 35 2.77 3.72 2.77
N GLU A 36 2.19 4.84 2.32
CA GLU A 36 1.90 5.96 3.21
C GLU A 36 0.96 5.47 4.32
N LYS A 37 1.18 5.93 5.56
CA LYS A 37 0.28 5.61 6.67
C LYS A 37 -1.09 6.17 6.31
N LYS A 38 -2.03 5.28 5.98
CA LYS A 38 -3.42 5.69 5.78
C LYS A 38 -3.88 6.39 7.05
N THR A 39 -4.35 7.63 6.94
CA THR A 39 -5.04 8.30 8.03
C THR A 39 -6.17 7.38 8.48
N PRO A 40 -6.33 7.13 9.79
CA PRO A 40 -7.46 6.35 10.26
C PRO A 40 -8.73 7.05 9.76
N GLU A 41 -9.53 6.34 8.97
CA GLU A 41 -10.83 6.84 8.54
C GLU A 41 -11.63 7.25 9.77
N SER A 42 -12.51 8.25 9.61
CA SER A 42 -13.34 8.68 10.75
C SER A 42 -14.06 7.46 11.32
N LYS A 43 -14.07 7.31 12.65
CA LYS A 43 -14.69 6.17 13.35
C LYS A 43 -16.13 5.91 12.89
N LYS A 44 -16.83 6.95 12.42
CA LYS A 44 -18.19 6.88 11.87
C LYS A 44 -18.26 6.08 10.55
N ILE A 45 -17.32 6.29 9.63
CA ILE A 45 -17.26 5.55 8.36
C ILE A 45 -17.00 4.07 8.65
N ASP A 46 -16.01 3.81 9.51
CA ASP A 46 -15.61 2.45 9.89
C ASP A 46 -16.78 1.65 10.52
N GLN A 47 -17.60 2.30 11.36
CA GLN A 47 -18.78 1.68 11.95
C GLN A 47 -19.98 1.53 10.99
N SER A 48 -20.08 2.40 9.99
CA SER A 48 -21.06 2.24 8.91
C SER A 48 -20.73 1.01 8.06
N VAL A 49 -19.46 0.86 7.70
CA VAL A 49 -18.96 -0.28 6.92
C VAL A 49 -19.14 -1.59 7.68
N ARG A 50 -18.77 -1.64 8.97
CA ARG A 50 -19.00 -2.84 9.81
C ARG A 50 -20.48 -3.24 9.86
N ARG A 51 -21.37 -2.29 10.14
CA ARG A 51 -22.83 -2.57 10.18
C ARG A 51 -23.38 -3.04 8.84
N HIS A 52 -22.85 -2.56 7.73
CA HIS A 52 -23.23 -3.04 6.41
C HIS A 52 -22.80 -4.50 6.21
N ILE A 53 -21.54 -4.82 6.54
CA ILE A 53 -21.00 -6.18 6.44
C ILE A 53 -21.78 -7.18 7.32
N GLU A 54 -22.16 -6.77 8.53
CA GLU A 54 -22.90 -7.61 9.48
C GLU A 54 -24.34 -7.95 9.05
N ARG A 55 -24.88 -7.28 8.01
CA ARG A 55 -26.21 -7.63 7.47
C ARG A 55 -26.20 -8.89 6.62
N PHE A 56 -25.04 -9.34 6.17
CA PHE A 56 -24.95 -10.52 5.31
C PHE A 56 -24.95 -11.81 6.13
N PRO A 57 -25.55 -12.90 5.59
CA PRO A 57 -25.42 -14.23 6.19
C PRO A 57 -23.96 -14.62 6.37
N THR A 58 -23.66 -15.22 7.53
CA THR A 58 -22.31 -15.71 7.84
C THR A 58 -22.33 -17.20 8.09
N VAL A 59 -21.26 -17.87 7.70
CA VAL A 59 -21.02 -19.31 7.88
C VAL A 59 -19.83 -19.52 8.80
N GLU A 60 -19.84 -20.59 9.59
CA GLU A 60 -18.68 -20.95 10.41
C GLU A 60 -17.52 -21.41 9.53
N SER A 61 -16.29 -21.12 9.96
CA SER A 61 -15.12 -21.63 9.25
C SER A 61 -15.06 -23.14 9.29
N HIS A 62 -14.99 -23.76 8.11
CA HIS A 62 -14.81 -25.20 7.97
C HIS A 62 -13.48 -25.70 8.56
N TYR A 63 -12.46 -24.84 8.64
CA TYR A 63 -11.11 -25.18 9.08
C TYR A 63 -10.69 -24.48 10.39
N CYS A 64 -11.65 -23.97 11.16
CA CYS A 64 -11.33 -23.38 12.46
C CYS A 64 -10.62 -24.42 13.35
N ARG A 65 -9.47 -24.04 13.92
CA ARG A 65 -8.88 -24.82 15.02
C ARG A 65 -9.90 -24.86 16.17
N LYS A 66 -9.90 -25.94 16.96
CA LYS A 66 -10.85 -26.21 18.06
C LYS A 66 -11.11 -25.03 19.01
N SER A 67 -10.19 -24.06 19.09
CA SER A 67 -10.26 -22.90 19.99
C SER A 67 -10.75 -21.59 19.36
N THR A 68 -11.02 -21.54 18.05
CA THR A 68 -11.41 -20.28 17.36
C THR A 68 -12.79 -20.38 16.73
N SER A 69 -13.64 -19.39 16.97
CA SER A 69 -14.98 -19.27 16.36
C SER A 69 -15.01 -18.13 15.33
N ILE A 70 -14.24 -18.29 14.25
CA ILE A 70 -14.24 -17.33 13.13
C ILE A 70 -15.44 -17.61 12.22
N ARG A 71 -16.18 -16.56 11.88
CA ARG A 71 -17.28 -16.57 10.91
C ARG A 71 -16.83 -15.90 9.62
N TYR A 72 -17.22 -16.47 8.49
CA TYR A 72 -16.96 -15.97 7.15
C TYR A 72 -18.28 -15.55 6.48
N ILE A 73 -18.19 -14.69 5.48
CA ILE A 73 -19.34 -14.34 4.65
C ILE A 73 -19.66 -15.53 3.75
N ASP A 74 -20.95 -15.78 3.52
CA ASP A 74 -21.42 -16.85 2.64
C ASP A 74 -20.88 -16.72 1.20
N GLU A 75 -20.50 -17.85 0.60
CA GLU A 75 -19.90 -17.91 -0.73
C GLU A 75 -20.87 -17.50 -1.86
N HIS A 76 -22.17 -17.52 -1.61
CA HIS A 76 -23.18 -17.11 -2.57
C HIS A 76 -23.46 -15.59 -2.53
N LEU A 77 -22.80 -14.82 -1.66
CA LEU A 77 -22.93 -13.36 -1.65
C LEU A 77 -22.31 -12.77 -2.93
N ASN A 78 -23.18 -12.26 -3.80
CA ASN A 78 -22.77 -11.69 -5.08
C ASN A 78 -23.40 -10.30 -5.27
N ARG A 79 -22.66 -9.39 -5.91
CA ARG A 79 -23.10 -8.01 -6.20
C ARG A 79 -24.41 -7.91 -6.98
N ARG A 80 -24.78 -8.95 -7.75
CA ARG A 80 -26.05 -9.01 -8.48
C ARG A 80 -27.27 -9.39 -7.62
N LYS A 81 -27.03 -10.01 -6.46
CA LYS A 81 -28.06 -10.44 -5.50
C LYS A 81 -28.10 -9.55 -4.25
N MET A 82 -27.26 -8.51 -4.20
CA MET A 82 -27.33 -7.45 -3.19
C MET A 82 -28.44 -6.46 -3.50
#